data_AF-A0A9W4UAY6-F1
#
_entry.id   AF-A0A9W4UAY6-F1
#
_cell.length_a   1.000
_cell.length_b   1.000
_cell.length_c   1.000
_cell.angle_alpha   90.00
_cell.angle_beta   90.00
_cell.angle_gamma   90.00
#
_symmetry.space_group_name_H-M   'P 1'
#
loop_
_entity.id
_entity.type
_entity.pdbx_description
1 polymer ?
#
loop_
_entity_poly.entity_id
_entity_poly.type
_entity_poly.pdbx_seq_one_letter_code
_entity_poly.pdbx_strand_id
1 'polypeptide(L)'
;MFSMVVAESQQCLLDETSYSEGVIPNSSCFPQRTKKTTRSWNIMFLLYMVLLHMILVAMPVLLIHCPQLFHLSPFNYNPLAAELSKIMQYPKSEDTIIYSESGLYTGSPNEQNNKAWNTITEPIYFNATEAEINLAIPSVDKSRAVQVADGGYLASLEVYHHLHCLKQLRMWVYKDTFLSVPTNASTNRLTQHLGHCINSLRHTIMCSPSLQVNFFLWRDDSSAESNLEKPFEPVVQQSKCVDWGAVDTWSRERKISTTPTLIRQARGE
;
A
#
# COMPACT_ATOMS: atom_id res chain seq x y z
N MET A 1 10.99 -20.93 39.42
CA MET A 1 10.38 -22.10 40.09
C MET A 1 10.03 -23.12 39.00
N PHE A 2 11.02 -23.86 38.50
CA PHE A 2 10.81 -24.99 37.60
C PHE A 2 11.44 -26.20 38.28
N SER A 3 10.58 -27.06 38.85
CA SER A 3 11.00 -28.28 39.54
C SER A 3 11.55 -29.28 38.53
N MET A 4 12.78 -29.70 38.74
CA MET A 4 13.48 -30.70 37.95
C MET A 4 12.96 -32.08 38.36
N VAL A 5 12.17 -32.74 37.51
CA VAL A 5 11.74 -34.13 37.71
C VAL A 5 12.95 -35.03 37.44
N VAL A 6 13.48 -35.65 38.50
CA VAL A 6 14.50 -36.71 38.39
C VAL A 6 13.77 -38.00 38.04
N ALA A 7 14.05 -38.56 36.85
CA ALA A 7 13.53 -39.87 36.46
C ALA A 7 14.32 -40.97 37.22
N GLU A 8 13.66 -41.67 38.14
CA GLU A 8 14.18 -42.88 38.80
C GLU A 8 13.76 -44.11 37.97
N SER A 9 14.73 -44.83 37.39
CA SER A 9 14.48 -46.16 36.82
C SER A 9 14.85 -47.21 37.86
N GLN A 10 13.86 -47.99 38.34
CA GLN A 10 14.07 -49.17 39.19
C GLN A 10 14.31 -50.39 38.31
N GLN A 11 15.42 -51.09 38.51
CA GLN A 11 15.68 -52.39 37.87
C GLN A 11 15.77 -53.45 38.97
N CYS A 12 14.79 -54.35 39.01
CA CYS A 12 14.73 -55.43 39.99
C CYS A 12 15.25 -56.71 39.31
N LEU A 13 16.32 -57.30 39.85
CA LEU A 13 16.83 -58.60 39.42
C LEU A 13 15.95 -59.69 40.06
N LEU A 14 15.34 -60.54 39.24
CA LEU A 14 14.65 -61.74 39.72
C LEU A 14 15.70 -62.85 39.90
N ASP A 15 15.75 -63.43 41.09
CA ASP A 15 16.60 -64.58 41.40
C ASP A 15 15.94 -65.86 40.82
N GLU A 16 16.51 -66.44 39.78
CA GLU A 16 15.98 -67.60 39.03
C GLU A 16 16.23 -68.95 39.73
N THR A 17 16.23 -69.00 41.07
CA THR A 17 16.51 -70.24 41.80
C THR A 17 15.49 -70.59 42.89
N SER A 18 14.23 -70.86 42.50
CA SER A 18 13.37 -71.83 43.21
C SER A 18 12.10 -72.17 42.42
N TYR A 19 12.18 -73.20 41.59
CA TYR A 19 11.00 -73.90 41.07
C TYR A 19 10.58 -74.96 42.09
N SER A 20 9.73 -74.58 43.05
CA SER A 20 8.79 -75.48 43.73
C SER A 20 7.91 -74.69 44.72
N GLU A 21 6.60 -74.76 44.46
CA GLU A 21 5.51 -74.52 45.42
C GLU A 21 5.42 -73.14 46.11
N GLY A 22 4.60 -72.26 45.52
CA GLY A 22 3.52 -71.59 46.27
C GLY A 22 3.85 -70.42 47.20
N VAL A 23 5.04 -69.79 47.15
CA VAL A 23 5.36 -68.61 47.97
C VAL A 23 5.94 -67.48 47.12
N ILE A 24 5.34 -66.28 47.20
CA ILE A 24 5.80 -65.06 46.50
C ILE A 24 7.09 -64.56 47.19
N PRO A 25 8.24 -64.45 46.49
CA PRO A 25 9.42 -63.85 47.10
C PRO A 25 9.33 -62.31 47.06
N ASN A 26 9.56 -61.66 48.20
CA ASN A 26 9.66 -60.20 48.31
C ASN A 26 10.87 -59.70 47.48
N SER A 27 10.61 -58.99 46.38
CA SER A 27 11.66 -58.32 45.62
C SER A 27 12.17 -57.09 46.39
N SER A 28 13.44 -57.12 46.78
CA SER A 28 14.12 -55.97 47.39
C SER A 28 14.74 -55.12 46.29
N CYS A 29 14.08 -54.05 45.86
CA CYS A 29 14.62 -53.15 44.83
C CYS A 29 15.40 -51.99 45.50
N PHE A 30 16.71 -51.93 45.28
CA PHE A 30 17.55 -50.81 45.74
C PHE A 30 17.62 -49.71 44.67
N PRO A 31 17.43 -48.42 45.01
CA PRO A 31 17.59 -47.33 44.05
C PRO A 31 19.08 -47.11 43.74
N GLN A 32 19.52 -47.40 42.51
CA GLN A 32 20.82 -46.95 42.01
C GLN A 32 20.71 -45.53 41.43
N ARG A 33 21.37 -44.58 42.09
CA ARG A 33 21.47 -43.19 41.63
C ARG A 33 22.52 -43.10 40.51
N THR A 34 22.10 -43.14 39.25
CA THR A 34 23.03 -42.94 38.13
C THR A 34 23.41 -41.46 38.00
N LYS A 35 24.68 -41.12 38.23
CA LYS A 35 25.22 -39.76 37.97
C LYS A 35 25.52 -39.61 36.47
N LYS A 36 24.48 -39.43 35.64
CA LYS A 36 24.68 -39.13 34.20
C LYS A 36 24.89 -37.61 33.98
N THR A 37 26.17 -37.26 33.87
CA THR A 37 26.77 -36.24 32.97
C THR A 37 26.26 -34.79 33.00
N THR A 38 26.51 -34.07 34.10
CA THR A 38 26.50 -32.59 34.12
C THR A 38 27.52 -31.95 33.16
N ARG A 39 28.63 -32.66 32.85
CA ARG A 39 29.71 -32.17 31.99
C ARG A 39 29.33 -31.99 30.52
N SER A 40 28.47 -32.85 29.96
CA SER A 40 28.03 -32.73 28.56
C SER A 40 27.07 -31.56 28.34
N TRP A 41 26.19 -31.30 29.32
CA TRP A 41 25.25 -30.19 29.27
C TRP A 41 25.96 -28.83 29.34
N ASN A 42 27.00 -28.73 30.18
CA ASN A 42 27.84 -27.52 30.26
C ASN A 42 28.56 -27.23 28.94
N ILE A 43 29.03 -28.26 28.23
CA ILE A 43 29.68 -28.08 26.92
C ILE A 43 28.67 -27.59 25.88
N MET A 44 27.48 -28.20 25.82
CA MET A 44 26.42 -27.76 24.89
C MET A 44 25.96 -26.33 25.18
N PHE A 45 25.82 -25.97 26.45
CA PHE A 45 25.47 -24.61 26.87
C PHE A 45 26.56 -23.60 26.52
N LEU A 46 27.84 -23.96 26.71
CA LEU A 46 28.97 -23.11 26.31
C LEU A 46 29.03 -22.92 24.80
N LEU A 47 28.84 -23.99 24.00
CA LEU A 47 28.79 -23.89 22.54
C LEU A 47 27.63 -23.00 22.06
N TYR A 48 26.46 -23.13 22.69
CA TYR A 48 25.31 -22.26 22.43
C TYR A 48 25.63 -20.79 22.75
N MET A 49 26.23 -20.51 23.90
CA MET A 49 26.62 -19.16 24.29
C MET A 49 27.65 -18.57 23.34
N VAL A 50 28.66 -19.35 22.92
CA VAL A 50 29.66 -18.91 21.93
C VAL A 50 29.00 -18.61 20.59
N LEU A 51 28.12 -19.47 20.08
CA LEU A 51 27.40 -19.24 18.83
C LEU A 51 26.54 -17.97 18.91
N LEU A 52 25.81 -17.78 20.01
CA LEU A 52 25.00 -16.58 20.27
C LEU A 52 25.86 -15.32 20.22
N HIS A 53 27.01 -15.31 20.90
CA HIS A 53 27.93 -14.18 20.89
C HIS A 53 28.53 -13.93 19.51
N MET A 54 28.89 -14.98 18.77
CA MET A 54 29.38 -14.87 17.40
C MET A 54 28.32 -14.22 16.50
N ILE A 55 27.05 -14.57 16.63
CA ILE A 55 25.95 -13.95 15.87
C ILE A 55 25.77 -12.49 16.31
N LEU A 56 25.73 -12.21 17.62
CA LEU A 56 25.53 -10.86 18.15
C LEU A 56 26.67 -9.89 17.81
N VAL A 57 27.89 -10.40 17.58
CA VAL A 57 29.04 -9.57 17.17
C VAL A 57 29.20 -9.53 15.65
N ALA A 58 29.04 -10.65 14.95
CA ALA A 58 29.20 -10.69 13.50
C ALA A 58 28.09 -9.95 12.76
N MET A 59 26.85 -9.96 13.28
CA MET A 59 25.70 -9.33 12.62
C MET A 59 25.83 -7.79 12.56
N PRO A 60 26.20 -7.06 13.63
CA PRO A 60 26.54 -5.64 13.55
C PRO A 60 27.74 -5.35 12.65
N VAL A 61 28.79 -6.18 12.70
CA VAL A 61 29.98 -6.00 11.85
C VAL A 61 29.62 -6.14 10.37
N LEU A 62 28.78 -7.11 10.01
CA LEU A 62 28.23 -7.29 8.67
C LEU A 62 27.36 -6.11 8.23
N LEU A 63 26.52 -5.58 9.12
CA LEU A 63 25.70 -4.40 8.84
C LEU A 63 26.54 -3.13 8.58
N ILE A 64 27.68 -2.99 9.29
CA ILE A 64 28.59 -1.84 9.14
C ILE A 64 29.47 -1.98 7.89
N HIS A 65 30.01 -3.17 7.62
CA HIS A 65 31.01 -3.40 6.56
C HIS A 65 30.42 -3.86 5.22
N CYS A 66 29.18 -4.34 5.21
CA CYS A 66 28.45 -4.75 4.01
C CYS A 66 26.98 -4.27 4.06
N PRO A 67 26.74 -2.95 4.10
CA PRO A 67 25.38 -2.40 4.10
C PRO A 67 24.58 -2.80 2.84
N GLN A 68 25.28 -3.16 1.75
CA GLN A 68 24.71 -3.61 0.49
C GLN A 68 23.99 -4.97 0.57
N LEU A 69 24.39 -5.86 1.47
CA LEU A 69 23.75 -7.19 1.64
C LEU A 69 22.37 -7.10 2.33
N PHE A 70 22.12 -6.00 3.06
CA PHE A 70 20.85 -5.75 3.77
C PHE A 70 20.06 -4.59 3.17
N HIS A 71 20.48 -4.07 2.01
CA HIS A 71 19.60 -3.28 1.17
C HIS A 71 18.47 -4.21 0.68
N LEU A 72 17.42 -4.34 1.50
CA LEU A 72 16.07 -4.46 0.98
C LEU A 72 15.99 -3.40 -0.11
N SER A 73 15.72 -3.80 -1.36
CA SER A 73 15.48 -2.80 -2.38
C SER A 73 14.44 -1.85 -1.78
N PRO A 74 14.72 -0.53 -1.70
CA PRO A 74 13.66 0.37 -1.34
C PRO A 74 12.58 0.11 -2.39
N PHE A 75 11.39 -0.34 -1.96
CA PHE A 75 10.18 -0.28 -2.78
C PHE A 75 10.23 1.05 -3.51
N ASN A 76 10.51 1.05 -4.83
CA ASN A 76 10.78 2.21 -5.68
C ASN A 76 10.71 3.54 -4.92
N TYR A 77 11.74 3.84 -4.11
CA TYR A 77 11.70 5.00 -3.24
C TYR A 77 11.88 6.22 -4.13
N ASN A 78 10.77 6.92 -4.37
CA ASN A 78 10.78 8.20 -5.04
C ASN A 78 11.02 9.28 -3.96
N PRO A 79 12.24 9.83 -3.81
CA PRO A 79 12.53 10.87 -2.82
C PRO A 79 11.65 12.11 -2.95
N LEU A 80 11.19 12.47 -4.16
CA LEU A 80 10.22 13.55 -4.35
C LEU A 80 8.85 13.16 -3.75
N ALA A 81 8.43 11.90 -3.91
CA ALA A 81 7.23 11.39 -3.23
C ALA A 81 7.40 11.37 -1.70
N ALA A 82 8.61 11.18 -1.19
CA ALA A 82 8.92 11.26 0.24
C ALA A 82 8.96 12.70 0.78
N GLU A 83 9.31 13.69 -0.03
CA GLU A 83 9.16 15.10 0.35
C GLU A 83 7.69 15.52 0.35
N LEU A 84 6.94 15.12 -0.69
CA LEU A 84 5.50 15.34 -0.76
C LEU A 84 4.78 14.61 0.37
N SER A 85 5.25 13.44 0.81
CA SER A 85 4.62 12.71 1.91
C SER A 85 4.71 13.41 3.26
N LYS A 86 5.64 14.34 3.45
CA LYS A 86 5.66 15.23 4.62
C LYS A 86 4.49 16.20 4.63
N ILE A 87 4.02 16.63 3.45
CA ILE A 87 2.82 17.45 3.27
C ILE A 87 1.56 16.61 3.54
N MET A 88 1.61 15.30 3.28
CA MET A 88 0.49 14.37 3.42
C MET A 88 0.25 13.87 4.87
N GLN A 89 1.03 14.31 5.86
CA GLN A 89 1.05 13.71 7.21
C GLN A 89 -0.08 14.09 8.17
N TYR A 90 -1.01 14.97 7.77
CA TYR A 90 -2.12 15.37 8.64
C TYR A 90 -3.43 14.78 8.15
N PRO A 91 -3.79 13.56 8.59
CA PRO A 91 -5.06 12.99 8.22
C PRO A 91 -6.18 13.82 8.84
N LYS A 92 -7.07 14.36 8.00
CA LYS A 92 -8.31 14.98 8.46
C LYS A 92 -9.42 13.94 8.35
N SER A 93 -10.13 13.70 9.45
CA SER A 93 -11.39 12.96 9.39
C SER A 93 -12.40 13.83 8.66
N GLU A 94 -12.89 13.35 7.53
CA GLU A 94 -13.94 14.02 6.78
C GLU A 94 -15.19 13.15 6.83
N ASP A 95 -16.29 13.74 7.31
CA ASP A 95 -17.56 13.05 7.36
C ASP A 95 -18.22 13.08 5.98
N THR A 96 -18.52 11.88 5.49
CA THR A 96 -19.65 11.52 4.63
C THR A 96 -19.67 12.10 3.20
N ILE A 97 -19.34 11.24 2.22
CA ILE A 97 -19.92 11.34 0.88
C ILE A 97 -21.42 11.08 1.08
N ILE A 98 -22.29 12.08 1.03
CA ILE A 98 -23.74 11.81 1.01
C ILE A 98 -24.07 11.34 -0.41
N TYR A 99 -24.83 10.24 -0.57
CA TYR A 99 -25.48 9.96 -1.86
C TYR A 99 -26.42 11.11 -2.17
N SER A 100 -25.91 12.09 -2.91
CA SER A 100 -26.69 13.24 -3.34
C SER A 100 -26.69 13.27 -4.85
N GLU A 101 -27.87 13.16 -5.43
CA GLU A 101 -28.12 13.49 -6.84
C GLU A 101 -27.74 14.96 -7.15
N SER A 102 -27.65 15.81 -6.11
CA SER A 102 -27.24 17.21 -6.19
C SER A 102 -26.03 17.50 -5.28
N GLY A 103 -24.84 17.49 -5.87
CA GLY A 103 -23.59 17.81 -5.20
C GLY A 103 -22.65 18.54 -6.14
N LEU A 104 -21.68 19.25 -5.58
CA LEU A 104 -20.76 20.09 -6.35
C LEU A 104 -19.99 19.28 -7.44
N TYR A 105 -19.81 17.98 -7.21
CA TYR A 105 -19.14 17.06 -8.13
C TYR A 105 -20.05 15.95 -8.68
N THR A 106 -21.34 15.90 -8.32
CA THR A 106 -22.29 14.85 -8.72
C THR A 106 -23.40 15.39 -9.65
N GLY A 107 -24.25 14.50 -10.14
CA GLY A 107 -25.40 14.83 -10.98
C GLY A 107 -25.07 15.25 -12.42
N SER A 108 -26.12 15.61 -13.16
CA SER A 108 -26.05 16.07 -14.55
C SER A 108 -25.21 17.35 -14.69
N PRO A 109 -24.54 17.58 -15.85
CA PRO A 109 -23.75 18.79 -16.07
C PRO A 109 -24.56 20.07 -15.89
N ASN A 110 -24.02 20.99 -15.10
CA ASN A 110 -24.52 22.35 -14.90
C ASN A 110 -23.33 23.31 -14.74
N GLU A 111 -23.60 24.62 -14.71
CA GLU A 111 -22.51 25.61 -14.61
C GLU A 111 -21.65 25.41 -13.36
N GLN A 112 -22.28 25.17 -12.21
CA GLN A 112 -21.59 25.05 -10.93
C GLN A 112 -20.68 23.82 -10.88
N ASN A 113 -21.18 22.64 -11.26
CA ASN A 113 -20.38 21.41 -11.23
C ASN A 113 -19.30 21.41 -12.32
N ASN A 114 -19.56 21.99 -13.48
CA ASN A 114 -18.54 22.11 -14.53
C ASN A 114 -17.41 23.03 -14.09
N LYS A 115 -17.74 24.14 -13.42
CA LYS A 115 -16.74 25.02 -12.81
C LYS A 115 -15.93 24.27 -11.74
N ALA A 116 -16.57 23.52 -10.86
CA ALA A 116 -15.87 22.76 -9.82
C ALA A 116 -14.92 21.70 -10.40
N TRP A 117 -15.35 20.94 -11.40
CA TRP A 117 -14.52 19.96 -12.11
C TRP A 117 -13.36 20.63 -12.87
N ASN A 118 -13.57 21.82 -13.44
CA ASN A 118 -12.48 22.60 -14.04
C ASN A 118 -11.48 23.08 -12.98
N THR A 119 -11.96 23.62 -11.86
CA THR A 119 -11.10 24.15 -10.78
C THR A 119 -10.25 23.07 -10.12
N ILE A 120 -10.81 21.89 -9.82
CA ILE A 120 -10.07 20.81 -9.15
C ILE A 120 -9.03 20.15 -10.06
N THR A 121 -9.20 20.24 -11.39
CA THR A 121 -8.26 19.69 -12.38
C THR A 121 -7.30 20.73 -12.95
N GLU A 122 -7.43 22.00 -12.53
CA GLU A 122 -6.65 23.11 -13.07
C GLU A 122 -5.13 22.94 -12.86
N PRO A 123 -4.62 22.59 -11.66
CA PRO A 123 -3.17 22.46 -11.44
C PRO A 123 -2.65 21.06 -11.87
N ILE A 124 -3.11 20.57 -13.03
CA ILE A 124 -2.69 19.27 -13.57
C ILE A 124 -1.22 19.26 -13.97
N TYR A 125 -0.68 20.38 -14.45
CA TYR A 125 0.70 20.46 -14.91
C TYR A 125 1.51 21.42 -14.05
N PHE A 126 2.76 21.06 -13.78
CA PHE A 126 3.78 21.93 -13.21
C PHE A 126 5.07 21.83 -14.03
N ASN A 127 5.91 22.86 -13.90
CA ASN A 127 7.25 22.85 -14.48
C ASN A 127 8.22 22.15 -13.51
N ALA A 128 8.63 20.94 -13.85
CA ALA A 128 9.61 20.18 -13.07
C ALA A 128 11.04 20.57 -13.47
N THR A 129 11.89 20.72 -12.46
CA THR A 129 13.32 20.88 -12.67
C THR A 129 13.96 19.56 -13.07
N GLU A 130 15.15 19.62 -13.68
CA GLU A 130 15.91 18.41 -14.01
C GLU A 130 16.25 17.59 -12.75
N ALA A 131 16.57 18.28 -11.64
CA ALA A 131 16.85 17.64 -10.36
C ALA A 131 15.63 16.84 -9.85
N GLU A 132 14.43 17.41 -9.93
CA GLU A 132 13.19 16.73 -9.52
C GLU A 132 12.88 15.53 -10.40
N ILE A 133 13.14 15.60 -11.70
CA ILE A 133 12.98 14.45 -12.60
C ILE A 133 13.99 13.35 -12.29
N ASN A 134 15.26 13.69 -12.08
CA ASN A 134 16.30 12.70 -11.73
C ASN A 134 15.98 12.03 -10.37
N LEU A 135 15.37 12.77 -9.44
CA LEU A 135 14.91 12.24 -8.15
C LEU A 135 13.67 11.35 -8.31
N ALA A 136 12.70 11.75 -9.13
CA ALA A 136 11.45 11.02 -9.29
C ALA A 136 11.60 9.76 -10.15
N ILE A 137 12.40 9.84 -11.21
CA ILE A 137 12.61 8.75 -12.18
C ILE A 137 14.11 8.70 -12.55
N PRO A 138 14.96 8.11 -11.69
CA PRO A 138 16.41 8.12 -11.89
C PRO A 138 16.88 7.53 -13.24
N SER A 139 16.10 6.62 -13.82
CA SER A 139 16.41 5.93 -15.08
C SER A 139 15.75 6.56 -16.31
N VAL A 140 15.21 7.77 -16.22
CA VAL A 140 14.50 8.40 -17.32
C VAL A 140 15.45 8.82 -18.45
N ASP A 141 15.08 8.47 -19.69
CA ASP A 141 15.74 9.01 -20.89
C ASP A 141 15.27 10.45 -21.13
N LYS A 142 16.08 11.40 -20.66
CA LYS A 142 15.80 12.84 -20.75
C LYS A 142 15.74 13.37 -22.19
N SER A 143 16.34 12.69 -23.16
CA SER A 143 16.25 13.09 -24.59
C SER A 143 14.83 13.01 -25.13
N ARG A 144 13.99 12.22 -24.48
CA ARG A 144 12.57 12.01 -24.81
C ARG A 144 11.62 12.76 -23.88
N ALA A 145 12.14 13.41 -22.85
CA ALA A 145 11.33 14.17 -21.91
C ALA A 145 10.79 15.45 -22.57
N VAL A 146 9.53 15.78 -22.28
CA VAL A 146 8.86 16.93 -22.86
C VAL A 146 9.31 18.19 -22.12
N GLN A 147 9.96 19.10 -22.84
CA GLN A 147 10.38 20.40 -22.31
C GLN A 147 9.28 21.44 -22.50
N VAL A 148 9.19 22.37 -21.56
CA VAL A 148 8.34 23.56 -21.69
C VAL A 148 9.17 24.76 -22.16
N ALA A 149 8.54 25.72 -22.83
CA ALA A 149 9.24 26.84 -23.46
C ALA A 149 10.10 27.69 -22.50
N ASP A 150 9.66 27.80 -21.25
CA ASP A 150 10.35 28.57 -20.21
C ASP A 150 11.49 27.78 -19.52
N GLY A 151 11.90 26.64 -20.10
CA GLY A 151 12.87 25.71 -19.53
C GLY A 151 12.25 24.73 -18.54
N GLY A 152 12.97 23.65 -18.22
CA GLY A 152 12.45 22.56 -17.39
C GLY A 152 11.56 21.60 -18.18
N TYR A 153 10.71 20.85 -17.48
CA TYR A 153 10.01 19.70 -18.03
C TYR A 153 8.54 19.65 -17.61
N LEU A 154 7.69 19.20 -18.52
CA LEU A 154 6.28 19.00 -18.25
C LEU A 154 6.10 17.82 -17.28
N ALA A 155 5.53 18.08 -16.11
CA ALA A 155 5.21 17.06 -15.13
C ALA A 155 3.80 17.24 -14.57
N SER A 156 3.28 16.18 -13.96
CA SER A 156 1.98 16.14 -13.29
C SER A 156 2.10 15.28 -12.04
N LEU A 157 1.46 15.69 -10.94
CA LEU A 157 1.26 14.77 -9.83
C LEU A 157 0.19 13.74 -10.24
N GLU A 158 0.41 12.47 -9.88
CA GLU A 158 -0.51 11.39 -10.25
C GLU A 158 -1.95 11.67 -9.81
N VAL A 159 -2.16 12.29 -8.63
CA VAL A 159 -3.51 12.63 -8.14
C VAL A 159 -4.29 13.54 -9.10
N TYR A 160 -3.64 14.52 -9.74
CA TYR A 160 -4.32 15.37 -10.72
C TYR A 160 -4.51 14.68 -12.07
N HIS A 161 -3.59 13.79 -12.46
CA HIS A 161 -3.82 12.93 -13.61
C HIS A 161 -5.03 12.00 -13.38
N HIS A 162 -5.21 11.46 -12.17
CA HIS A 162 -6.39 10.67 -11.79
C HIS A 162 -7.67 11.51 -11.78
N LEU A 163 -7.64 12.73 -11.22
CA LEU A 163 -8.79 13.64 -11.25
C LEU A 163 -9.17 14.04 -12.68
N HIS A 164 -8.18 14.26 -13.55
CA HIS A 164 -8.39 14.47 -14.97
C HIS A 164 -9.05 13.25 -15.63
N CYS A 165 -8.55 12.04 -15.36
CA CYS A 165 -9.14 10.80 -15.85
C CYS A 165 -10.62 10.65 -15.41
N LEU A 166 -10.93 10.94 -14.15
CA LEU A 166 -12.29 10.94 -13.63
C LEU A 166 -13.18 11.99 -14.33
N LYS A 167 -12.66 13.18 -14.57
CA LYS A 167 -13.36 14.22 -15.34
C LYS A 167 -13.65 13.77 -16.77
N GLN A 168 -12.70 13.13 -17.45
CA GLN A 168 -12.90 12.60 -18.81
C GLN A 168 -13.96 11.49 -18.83
N LEU A 169 -13.97 10.60 -17.82
CA LEU A 169 -15.02 9.59 -17.66
C LEU A 169 -16.39 10.23 -17.44
N ARG A 170 -16.48 11.26 -16.59
CA ARG A 170 -17.71 12.03 -16.40
C ARG A 170 -18.19 12.65 -17.72
N MET A 171 -17.29 13.27 -18.49
CA MET A 171 -17.65 13.86 -19.78
C MET A 171 -18.14 12.81 -20.77
N TRP A 172 -17.62 11.58 -20.71
CA TRP A 172 -18.09 10.47 -21.51
C TRP A 172 -19.48 9.95 -21.11
N VAL A 173 -19.77 9.88 -19.80
CA VAL A 173 -21.11 9.55 -19.28
C VAL A 173 -22.14 10.55 -19.82
N TYR A 174 -21.79 11.84 -19.87
CA TYR A 174 -22.64 12.91 -20.39
C TYR A 174 -22.21 13.37 -21.80
N LYS A 175 -21.75 12.44 -22.64
CA LYS A 175 -21.21 12.76 -23.96
C LYS A 175 -22.18 13.54 -24.84
N ASP A 176 -23.49 13.33 -24.70
CA ASP A 176 -24.49 14.03 -25.51
C ASP A 176 -24.58 15.52 -25.14
N THR A 177 -24.13 15.88 -23.94
CA THR A 177 -24.00 17.28 -23.49
C THR A 177 -22.67 17.91 -23.90
N PHE A 178 -21.58 17.12 -23.92
CA PHE A 178 -20.22 17.64 -24.12
C PHE A 178 -19.65 17.49 -25.53
N LEU A 179 -20.16 16.54 -26.31
CA LEU A 179 -19.65 16.21 -27.64
C LEU A 179 -20.70 16.55 -28.70
N SER A 180 -20.56 17.72 -29.32
CA SER A 180 -21.35 18.10 -30.49
C SER A 180 -20.94 17.21 -31.68
N VAL A 181 -21.82 16.28 -32.07
CA VAL A 181 -21.67 15.35 -33.21
C VAL A 181 -20.32 14.62 -33.22
N PRO A 182 -20.17 13.52 -32.46
CA PRO A 182 -18.94 12.76 -32.42
C PRO A 182 -18.62 12.18 -33.80
N THR A 183 -17.49 12.55 -34.39
CA THR A 183 -16.94 11.78 -35.52
C THR A 183 -16.51 10.40 -35.00
N ASN A 184 -16.61 9.34 -35.83
CA ASN A 184 -16.16 8.00 -35.43
C ASN A 184 -14.68 8.00 -34.98
N ALA A 185 -13.83 8.82 -35.59
CA ALA A 185 -12.41 8.92 -35.25
C ALA A 185 -12.16 9.59 -33.89
N SER A 186 -12.82 10.71 -33.59
CA SER A 186 -12.69 11.39 -32.29
C SER A 186 -13.23 10.52 -31.15
N THR A 187 -14.34 9.83 -31.40
CA THR A 187 -14.97 8.90 -30.47
C THR A 187 -14.05 7.72 -30.16
N ASN A 188 -13.47 7.09 -31.19
CA ASN A 188 -12.56 5.95 -31.00
C ASN A 188 -11.30 6.34 -30.20
N ARG A 189 -10.70 7.49 -30.52
CA ARG A 189 -9.52 7.98 -29.79
C ARG A 189 -9.84 8.27 -28.32
N LEU A 190 -11.00 8.87 -28.05
CA LEU A 190 -11.45 9.13 -26.68
C LEU A 190 -11.72 7.81 -25.93
N THR A 191 -12.41 6.86 -26.54
CA THR A 191 -12.66 5.54 -25.95
C THR A 191 -11.37 4.81 -25.59
N GLN A 192 -10.37 4.81 -26.49
CA GLN A 192 -9.06 4.21 -26.21
C GLN A 192 -8.36 4.90 -25.03
N HIS A 193 -8.39 6.24 -25.01
CA HIS A 193 -7.82 7.01 -23.91
C HIS A 193 -8.51 6.67 -22.58
N LEU A 194 -9.84 6.61 -22.56
CA LEU A 194 -10.63 6.22 -21.39
C LEU A 194 -10.32 4.79 -20.92
N GLY A 195 -10.03 3.87 -21.84
CA GLY A 195 -9.57 2.52 -21.48
C GLY A 195 -8.28 2.54 -20.65
N HIS A 196 -7.32 3.40 -21.02
CA HIS A 196 -6.12 3.62 -20.22
C HIS A 196 -6.43 4.34 -18.89
N CYS A 197 -7.30 5.36 -18.91
CA CYS A 197 -7.74 6.07 -17.70
C CYS A 197 -8.32 5.11 -16.66
N ILE A 198 -9.21 4.20 -17.09
CA ILE A 198 -9.84 3.20 -16.22
C ILE A 198 -8.77 2.27 -15.62
N ASN A 199 -7.82 1.79 -16.43
CA ASN A 199 -6.76 0.92 -15.92
C ASN A 199 -5.82 1.65 -14.95
N SER A 200 -5.50 2.92 -15.21
CA SER A 200 -4.69 3.76 -14.32
C SER A 200 -5.38 3.94 -12.96
N LEU A 201 -6.65 4.35 -12.97
CA LEU A 201 -7.46 4.50 -11.76
C LEU A 201 -7.57 3.19 -10.98
N ARG A 202 -7.86 2.07 -11.66
CA ARG A 202 -7.87 0.74 -11.03
C ARG A 202 -6.54 0.42 -10.37
N HIS A 203 -5.42 0.64 -11.06
CA HIS A 203 -4.09 0.35 -10.52
C HIS A 203 -3.80 1.17 -9.26
N THR A 204 -4.07 2.47 -9.29
CA THR A 204 -3.88 3.37 -8.15
C THR A 204 -4.74 2.98 -6.95
N ILE A 205 -6.02 2.63 -7.16
CA ILE A 205 -6.90 2.14 -6.08
C ILE A 205 -6.33 0.86 -5.45
N MET A 206 -5.74 -0.03 -6.25
CA MET A 206 -5.11 -1.25 -5.74
C MET A 206 -3.77 -1.00 -5.04
N CYS A 207 -3.03 0.04 -5.44
CA CYS A 207 -1.79 0.44 -4.79
C CYS A 207 -2.04 1.16 -3.45
N SER A 208 -3.13 1.90 -3.34
CA SER A 208 -3.51 2.66 -2.15
C SER A 208 -4.98 2.39 -1.78
N PRO A 209 -5.30 1.17 -1.31
CA PRO A 209 -6.69 0.78 -1.04
C PRO A 209 -7.23 1.44 0.22
N SER A 210 -8.51 1.86 0.18
CA SER A 210 -9.28 2.08 1.40
C SER A 210 -9.67 0.73 1.99
N LEU A 211 -9.40 0.54 3.29
CA LEU A 211 -9.78 -0.68 4.03
C LEU A 211 -11.02 -0.46 4.91
N GLN A 212 -11.77 0.61 4.65
CA GLN A 212 -13.07 0.83 5.28
C GLN A 212 -14.05 -0.25 4.83
N VAL A 213 -14.89 -0.70 5.76
CA VAL A 213 -15.87 -1.75 5.48
C VAL A 213 -17.18 -1.12 5.07
N ASN A 214 -17.67 -1.53 3.90
CA ASN A 214 -18.97 -1.14 3.39
C ASN A 214 -19.95 -2.26 3.71
N PHE A 215 -21.09 -1.92 4.29
CA PHE A 215 -22.18 -2.85 4.57
C PHE A 215 -23.38 -2.53 3.69
N PHE A 216 -24.27 -3.49 3.50
CA PHE A 216 -25.48 -3.33 2.70
C PHE A 216 -26.70 -3.46 3.61
N LEU A 217 -27.70 -2.61 3.39
CA LEU A 217 -28.96 -2.60 4.13
C LEU A 217 -30.12 -2.88 3.18
N TRP A 218 -31.18 -3.49 3.72
CA TRP A 218 -32.48 -3.50 3.04
C TRP A 218 -33.13 -2.12 3.16
N ARG A 219 -33.87 -1.72 2.13
CA ARG A 219 -34.65 -0.48 2.19
C ARG A 219 -35.78 -0.65 3.21
N ASP A 220 -36.05 0.42 3.95
CA ASP A 220 -37.23 0.45 4.82
C ASP A 220 -38.51 0.44 3.97
N ASP A 221 -39.55 -0.24 4.46
CA ASP A 221 -40.86 -0.35 3.82
C ASP A 221 -41.52 1.03 3.59
N SER A 222 -41.12 2.04 4.37
CA SER A 222 -41.57 3.42 4.26
C SER A 222 -40.78 4.29 3.28
N SER A 223 -39.72 3.77 2.66
CA SER A 223 -38.93 4.52 1.68
C SER A 223 -39.68 4.68 0.36
N ALA A 224 -39.46 5.80 -0.34
CA ALA A 224 -40.06 6.06 -1.66
C ALA A 224 -39.68 5.00 -2.73
N GLU A 225 -38.66 4.19 -2.42
CA GLU A 225 -38.14 3.12 -3.24
C GLU A 225 -38.36 1.73 -2.62
N SER A 226 -39.27 1.57 -1.67
CA SER A 226 -39.48 0.31 -0.95
C SER A 226 -39.85 -0.87 -1.87
N ASN A 227 -40.40 -0.58 -3.05
CA ASN A 227 -40.68 -1.58 -4.08
C ASN A 227 -39.44 -2.11 -4.81
N LEU A 228 -38.26 -1.52 -4.59
CA LEU A 228 -36.99 -2.05 -5.09
C LEU A 228 -36.51 -3.14 -4.14
N GLU A 229 -36.78 -4.41 -4.47
CA GLU A 229 -36.27 -5.62 -3.78
C GLU A 229 -34.74 -5.80 -3.95
N LYS A 230 -33.96 -4.74 -3.69
CA LYS A 230 -32.51 -4.74 -3.78
C LYS A 230 -31.92 -4.10 -2.54
N PRO A 231 -30.89 -4.70 -1.92
CA PRO A 231 -30.16 -4.04 -0.86
C PRO A 231 -29.46 -2.77 -1.41
N PHE A 232 -29.23 -1.79 -0.55
CA PHE A 232 -28.53 -0.55 -0.86
C PHE A 232 -27.33 -0.36 0.07
N GLU A 233 -26.36 0.43 -0.37
CA GLU A 233 -25.20 0.81 0.44
C GLU A 233 -25.49 2.14 1.14
N PRO A 234 -25.60 2.20 2.47
CA PRO A 234 -25.75 3.46 3.19
C PRO A 234 -24.44 4.23 3.12
N VAL A 235 -24.52 5.50 2.70
CA VAL A 235 -23.32 6.28 2.41
C VAL A 235 -22.87 7.07 3.63
N VAL A 236 -22.55 6.35 4.71
CA VAL A 236 -21.93 6.92 5.92
C VAL A 236 -20.65 6.15 6.19
N GLN A 237 -19.56 6.62 5.59
CA GLN A 237 -18.23 6.05 5.77
C GLN A 237 -17.28 7.16 6.25
N GLN A 238 -16.57 6.88 7.34
CA GLN A 238 -15.56 7.77 7.89
C GLN A 238 -14.22 7.49 7.22
N SER A 239 -13.87 8.35 6.26
CA SER A 239 -12.57 8.26 5.59
C SER A 239 -11.51 9.07 6.31
N LYS A 240 -10.32 8.47 6.45
CA LYS A 240 -9.10 9.20 6.80
C LYS A 240 -8.48 9.72 5.51
N CYS A 241 -8.67 11.01 5.24
CA CYS A 241 -8.15 11.67 4.06
C CYS A 241 -6.84 12.38 4.39
N VAL A 242 -5.95 12.53 3.41
CA VAL A 242 -4.84 13.50 3.52
C VAL A 242 -5.38 14.93 3.61
N ASP A 243 -4.57 15.87 4.09
CA ASP A 243 -4.90 17.29 3.98
C ASP A 243 -4.89 17.71 2.50
N TRP A 244 -6.08 17.68 1.88
CA TRP A 244 -6.26 18.08 0.49
C TRP A 244 -5.87 19.55 0.27
N GLY A 245 -6.11 20.43 1.24
CA GLY A 245 -5.77 21.85 1.12
C GLY A 245 -4.26 22.06 0.97
N ALA A 246 -3.46 21.27 1.69
CA ALA A 246 -2.00 21.31 1.58
C ALA A 246 -1.50 20.80 0.22
N VAL A 247 -2.06 19.69 -0.29
CA VAL A 247 -1.75 19.15 -1.62
C VAL A 247 -2.13 20.14 -2.73
N ASP A 248 -3.31 20.73 -2.62
CA ASP A 248 -3.83 21.67 -3.62
C ASP A 248 -3.07 22.99 -3.61
N THR A 249 -2.67 23.48 -2.44
CA THR A 249 -1.82 24.68 -2.31
C THR A 249 -0.48 24.46 -3.00
N TRP A 250 0.25 23.39 -2.67
CA TRP A 250 1.54 23.07 -3.30
C TRP A 250 1.45 23.01 -4.83
N SER A 251 0.38 22.38 -5.33
CA SER A 251 0.19 22.17 -6.76
C SER A 251 -0.17 23.47 -7.49
N ARG A 252 -1.00 24.32 -6.86
CA ARG A 252 -1.39 25.62 -7.41
C ARG A 252 -0.23 26.62 -7.44
N GLU A 253 0.64 26.62 -6.44
CA GLU A 253 1.82 27.48 -6.41
C GLU A 253 2.81 27.19 -7.55
N ARG A 254 2.78 25.95 -8.06
CA ARG A 254 3.71 25.46 -9.09
C ARG A 254 3.07 25.24 -10.45
N LYS A 255 1.76 25.48 -10.57
CA LYS A 255 1.02 25.17 -11.79
C LYS A 255 1.54 25.99 -12.96
N ILE A 256 1.52 25.38 -14.13
CA ILE A 256 1.66 26.08 -15.42
C ILE A 256 0.34 26.03 -16.18
N SER A 257 0.29 26.71 -17.33
CA SER A 257 -0.87 26.65 -18.23
C SER A 257 -1.27 25.21 -18.54
N THR A 258 -2.58 24.93 -18.64
CA THR A 258 -3.10 23.64 -19.10
C THR A 258 -2.79 23.36 -20.58
N THR A 259 -2.40 24.40 -21.32
CA THR A 259 -1.90 24.33 -22.70
C THR A 259 -0.53 25.01 -22.78
N PRO A 260 0.50 24.44 -22.15
CA PRO A 260 1.83 25.04 -22.18
C PRO A 260 2.46 24.86 -23.56
N THR A 261 3.35 25.78 -23.93
CA THR A 261 4.13 25.65 -25.17
C THR A 261 5.19 24.56 -24.97
N LEU A 262 5.10 23.48 -25.75
CA LEU A 262 5.98 22.32 -25.64
C LEU A 262 7.10 22.37 -26.68
N ILE A 263 8.33 22.11 -26.24
CA ILE A 263 9.49 21.97 -27.11
C ILE A 263 9.81 20.48 -27.26
N ARG A 264 9.91 20.03 -28.51
CA ARG A 264 10.41 18.69 -28.85
C ARG A 264 11.89 18.83 -29.20
N GLN A 265 12.76 18.16 -28.44
CA GLN A 265 14.17 18.07 -28.80
C GLN A 265 14.30 17.42 -30.18
N ALA A 266 15.18 17.96 -31.03
CA ALA A 266 15.52 17.32 -32.29
C ALA A 266 16.06 15.92 -31.97
N ARG A 267 15.55 14.88 -32.64
CA ARG A 267 16.19 13.57 -32.59
C ARG A 267 17.58 13.77 -33.20
N GLY A 268 18.64 13.61 -32.41
CA GLY A 268 19.99 13.52 -32.95
C GLY A 268 20.00 12.41 -34.00
N GLU A 269 20.55 12.73 -35.18
CA GLU A 269 20.83 11.76 -36.24
C GLU A 269 21.79 10.68 -35.79
#